data_AF-B4E3W2-F1
#
_entry.id   AF-B4E3W2-F1
#
_cell.length_a   1.000
_cell.length_b   1.000
_cell.length_c   1.000
_cell.angle_alpha   90.00
_cell.angle_beta   90.00
_cell.angle_gamma   90.00
#
_symmetry.space_group_name_H-M   'P 1'
#
loop_
_entity.id
_entity.type
_entity.pdbx_description
1 polymer ?
#
loop_
_entity_poly.entity_id
_entity_poly.type
_entity_poly.pdbx_seq_one_letter_code
_entity_poly.pdbx_strand_id
1 'polypeptide(L)'
;MAQDSVDLSCDYQFWMQKLSVWDQASTLETQQDTCLHVAQFQEFLRKMYEALKEMDSNTVIERFPTIGQLLAKACWNPFILAYDESQKILIWCLCCLINKEPQNSGQSKLNSWIQ
;
A
#
# COMPACT_ATOMS: atom_id res chain seq x y z
N MET A 1 12.78 11.72 -12.49
CA MET A 1 13.30 10.91 -11.37
C MET A 1 13.02 11.53 -9.99
N ALA A 2 13.24 12.83 -9.74
CA ALA A 2 12.90 13.43 -8.43
C ALA A 2 11.39 13.75 -8.25
N GLN A 3 10.70 14.15 -9.33
CA GLN A 3 9.31 14.61 -9.29
C GLN A 3 8.30 13.49 -8.99
N ASP A 4 8.47 12.35 -9.65
CA ASP A 4 7.65 11.14 -9.43
C ASP A 4 7.73 10.65 -7.98
N SER A 5 8.86 10.93 -7.33
CA SER A 5 9.12 10.51 -5.97
C SER A 5 8.39 11.38 -4.93
N VAL A 6 8.28 12.69 -5.17
CA VAL A 6 7.56 13.63 -4.28
C VAL A 6 6.05 13.42 -4.40
N ASP A 7 5.58 13.22 -5.64
CA ASP A 7 4.18 12.87 -5.97
C ASP A 7 3.72 11.64 -5.17
N LEU A 8 4.55 10.59 -5.13
CA LEU A 8 4.24 9.34 -4.46
C LEU A 8 4.10 9.46 -2.93
N SER A 9 4.82 10.39 -2.29
CA SER A 9 4.74 10.59 -0.83
C SER A 9 3.43 11.28 -0.43
N CYS A 10 2.99 12.27 -1.22
CA CYS A 10 1.70 12.92 -1.02
C CYS A 10 0.55 11.95 -1.29
N ASP A 11 0.62 11.20 -2.40
CA ASP A 11 -0.35 10.15 -2.72
C ASP A 11 -0.42 9.10 -1.62
N TYR A 12 0.73 8.69 -1.08
CA TYR A 12 0.80 7.72 0.02
C TYR A 12 0.02 8.19 1.26
N GLN A 13 0.20 9.44 1.69
CA GLN A 13 -0.53 9.98 2.83
C GLN A 13 -2.03 10.10 2.55
N PHE A 14 -2.41 10.51 1.34
CA PHE A 14 -3.80 10.57 0.91
C PHE A 14 -4.46 9.18 0.99
N TRP A 15 -3.83 8.15 0.42
CA TRP A 15 -4.39 6.80 0.41
C TRP A 15 -4.41 6.15 1.79
N MET A 16 -3.44 6.43 2.66
CA MET A 16 -3.50 6.00 4.07
C MET A 16 -4.76 6.53 4.77
N GLN A 17 -5.08 7.81 4.59
CA GLN A 17 -6.28 8.42 5.17
C GLN A 17 -7.55 7.84 4.53
N LYS A 18 -7.58 7.74 3.20
CA LYS A 18 -8.73 7.22 2.45
C LYS A 18 -9.07 5.78 2.83
N LEU A 19 -8.06 4.90 2.90
CA LEU A 19 -8.22 3.51 3.34
C LEU A 19 -8.72 3.40 4.78
N SER A 20 -8.35 4.34 5.66
CA SER A 20 -8.84 4.36 7.04
C SER A 20 -10.35 4.66 7.11
N VAL A 21 -10.87 5.46 6.18
CA VAL A 21 -12.32 5.69 6.03
C VAL A 21 -13.00 4.45 5.45
N TRP A 22 -12.36 3.78 4.50
CA TRP A 22 -12.86 2.54 3.90
C TRP A 22 -12.82 1.32 4.83
N ASP A 23 -12.01 1.35 5.88
CA ASP A 23 -11.93 0.27 6.89
C ASP A 23 -13.20 0.21 7.76
N GLN A 24 -13.92 1.33 7.90
CA GLN A 24 -15.15 1.44 8.71
C GLN A 24 -16.43 1.28 7.86
N ALA A 25 -16.29 0.82 6.61
CA ALA A 25 -17.23 1.09 5.52
C ALA A 25 -18.20 -0.05 5.20
N SER A 26 -19.09 -0.39 6.12
CA SER A 26 -20.27 -1.20 5.78
C SER A 26 -21.41 -0.38 5.15
N THR A 27 -21.21 0.93 4.93
CA THR A 27 -22.23 1.85 4.39
C THR A 27 -22.18 1.97 2.87
N LEU A 28 -23.34 2.18 2.24
CA LEU A 28 -23.47 2.32 0.77
C LEU A 28 -22.64 3.47 0.20
N GLU A 29 -22.55 4.59 0.91
CA GLU A 29 -21.78 5.77 0.50
C GLU A 29 -20.30 5.43 0.32
N THR A 30 -19.73 4.69 1.26
CA THR A 30 -18.31 4.33 1.19
C THR A 30 -18.04 3.24 0.15
N GLN A 31 -19.01 2.37 -0.15
CA GLN A 31 -18.92 1.43 -1.27
C GLN A 31 -18.87 2.17 -2.61
N GLN A 32 -19.74 3.16 -2.81
CA GLN A 32 -19.75 3.99 -4.02
C GLN A 32 -18.44 4.79 -4.17
N ASP A 33 -17.97 5.38 -3.07
CA ASP A 33 -16.69 6.11 -3.05
C ASP A 33 -15.51 5.17 -3.36
N THR A 34 -15.52 3.94 -2.84
CA THR A 34 -14.49 2.93 -3.16
C THR A 34 -14.50 2.59 -4.65
N CYS A 35 -15.67 2.30 -5.22
CA CYS A 35 -15.80 2.00 -6.65
C CYS A 35 -15.36 3.17 -7.55
N LEU A 36 -15.59 4.41 -7.13
CA LEU A 36 -15.15 5.60 -7.88
C LEU A 36 -13.61 5.73 -7.92
N HIS A 37 -12.96 5.41 -6.81
CA HIS A 37 -11.52 5.66 -6.62
C HIS A 37 -10.65 4.42 -6.87
N VAL A 38 -11.22 3.22 -7.05
CA VAL A 38 -10.46 1.97 -7.18
C VAL A 38 -9.44 2.00 -8.31
N ALA A 39 -9.78 2.61 -9.46
CA ALA A 39 -8.87 2.72 -10.60
C ALA A 39 -7.68 3.66 -10.29
N GLN A 40 -7.91 4.76 -9.56
CA GLN A 40 -6.84 5.65 -9.13
C GLN A 40 -5.95 4.99 -8.09
N PHE A 41 -6.55 4.20 -7.18
CA PHE A 41 -5.79 3.44 -6.20
C PHE A 41 -4.92 2.37 -6.85
N GLN A 42 -5.43 1.69 -7.89
CA GLN A 42 -4.65 0.73 -8.67
C GLN A 42 -3.42 1.36 -9.30
N GLU A 43 -3.55 2.54 -9.92
CA GLU A 43 -2.41 3.24 -10.53
C GLU A 43 -1.40 3.70 -9.47
N PHE A 44 -1.87 4.14 -8.30
CA PHE A 44 -1.00 4.37 -7.16
C PHE A 44 -0.26 3.10 -6.73
N LEU A 45 -0.96 1.96 -6.60
CA LEU A 45 -0.32 0.69 -6.26
C LEU A 45 0.74 0.29 -7.28
N ARG A 46 0.51 0.55 -8.57
CA ARG A 46 1.49 0.30 -9.63
C ARG A 46 2.75 1.16 -9.43
N LYS A 47 2.60 2.47 -9.23
CA LYS A 47 3.72 3.38 -8.93
C LYS A 47 4.46 2.94 -7.66
N MET A 48 3.72 2.53 -6.63
CA MET A 48 4.29 2.02 -5.39
C MET A 48 5.10 0.74 -5.61
N TYR A 49 4.59 -0.21 -6.39
CA TYR A 49 5.32 -1.42 -6.73
C TYR A 49 6.65 -1.11 -7.43
N GLU A 50 6.63 -0.23 -8.43
CA GLU A 50 7.84 0.20 -9.14
C GLU A 50 8.85 0.85 -8.20
N ALA A 51 8.39 1.74 -7.31
CA ALA A 51 9.25 2.35 -6.29
C ALA A 51 9.83 1.31 -5.32
N LEU A 52 9.00 0.39 -4.81
CA LEU A 52 9.43 -0.67 -3.89
C LEU A 52 10.44 -1.59 -4.55
N LYS A 53 10.28 -1.91 -5.83
CA LYS A 53 11.21 -2.78 -6.58
C LYS A 53 12.62 -2.19 -6.63
N GLU A 54 12.74 -0.89 -6.90
CA GLU A 54 14.03 -0.20 -7.07
C GLU A 54 14.67 0.21 -5.72
N MET A 55 13.89 0.60 -4.72
CA MET A 55 14.41 1.10 -3.43
C MET A 55 14.95 -0.03 -2.55
N ASP A 56 16.03 0.24 -1.79
CA ASP A 56 16.48 -0.66 -0.73
C ASP A 56 15.57 -0.54 0.52
N SER A 57 15.69 -1.52 1.41
CA SER A 57 14.83 -1.68 2.58
C SER A 57 14.87 -0.48 3.54
N ASN A 58 16.04 0.15 3.73
CA ASN A 58 16.16 1.30 4.62
C ASN A 58 15.45 2.51 4.02
N THR A 59 15.68 2.75 2.72
CA THR A 59 14.99 3.83 1.99
C THR A 59 13.47 3.66 2.02
N VAL A 60 12.95 2.43 1.87
CA VAL A 60 11.51 2.16 1.95
C VAL A 60 10.95 2.52 3.33
N ILE A 61 11.63 2.13 4.41
CA ILE A 61 11.17 2.40 5.79
C ILE A 61 11.22 3.89 6.11
N GLU A 62 12.24 4.61 5.65
CA GLU A 62 12.34 6.07 5.85
C GLU A 62 11.24 6.83 5.11
N ARG A 63 10.93 6.41 3.87
CA ARG A 63 9.97 7.12 3.01
C ARG A 63 8.52 6.71 3.26
N PHE A 64 8.29 5.44 3.56
CA PHE A 64 6.97 4.83 3.73
C PHE A 64 6.92 4.00 5.02
N PRO A 65 7.05 4.64 6.21
CA PRO A 65 7.23 3.94 7.49
C PRO A 65 6.07 3.01 7.86
N THR A 66 4.87 3.26 7.32
CA THR A 66 3.65 2.50 7.59
C THR A 66 3.18 1.70 6.37
N ILE A 67 4.07 1.39 5.40
CA ILE A 67 3.70 0.74 4.14
C ILE A 67 2.99 -0.60 4.33
N GLY A 68 3.39 -1.37 5.34
CA GLY A 68 2.70 -2.63 5.66
C GLY A 68 1.27 -2.42 6.12
N GLN A 69 1.00 -1.35 6.87
CA GLN A 69 -0.37 -1.02 7.29
C GLN A 69 -1.22 -0.61 6.09
N LEU A 70 -0.66 0.16 5.15
CA LEU A 70 -1.35 0.51 3.90
C LEU A 70 -1.77 -0.76 3.14
N LEU A 71 -0.81 -1.66 2.92
CA LEU A 71 -1.06 -2.90 2.17
C LEU A 71 -2.00 -3.83 2.92
N ALA A 72 -1.90 -3.92 4.25
CA ALA A 72 -2.82 -4.67 5.08
C ALA A 72 -4.24 -4.12 4.93
N LYS A 73 -4.47 -2.82 5.10
CA LYS A 73 -5.79 -2.21 4.92
C LYS A 73 -6.35 -2.43 3.52
N ALA A 74 -5.51 -2.35 2.50
CA ALA A 74 -5.91 -2.64 1.12
C ALA A 74 -6.35 -4.12 0.94
N CYS A 75 -5.67 -5.07 1.59
CA CYS A 75 -6.04 -6.49 1.57
C CYS A 75 -7.34 -6.78 2.32
N TRP A 76 -7.76 -5.91 3.25
CA TRP A 76 -9.01 -6.09 3.99
C TRP A 76 -10.23 -5.52 3.26
N ASN A 77 -10.02 -4.80 2.15
CA ASN A 77 -11.11 -4.22 1.37
C ASN A 77 -11.53 -5.15 0.21
N PRO A 78 -12.74 -5.74 0.25
CA PRO A 78 -13.18 -6.70 -0.77
C PRO A 78 -13.36 -6.07 -2.15
N PHE A 79 -13.64 -4.76 -2.24
CA PHE A 79 -13.79 -4.07 -3.53
C PHE A 79 -12.44 -3.89 -4.24
N ILE A 80 -11.37 -3.69 -3.47
CA ILE A 80 -10.01 -3.63 -4.02
C ILE A 80 -9.59 -5.01 -4.48
N LEU A 81 -9.88 -6.07 -3.71
CA LEU A 81 -9.56 -7.45 -4.06
C LEU A 81 -10.38 -8.00 -5.22
N ALA A 82 -11.63 -7.54 -5.39
CA ALA A 82 -12.47 -7.94 -6.53
C ALA A 82 -11.91 -7.47 -7.88
N TYR A 83 -10.99 -6.51 -7.86
CA TYR A 83 -10.32 -6.01 -9.06
C TYR A 83 -9.01 -6.81 -9.29
N ASP A 84 -9.04 -7.75 -10.24
CA ASP A 84 -7.98 -8.74 -10.52
C ASP A 84 -6.57 -8.12 -10.60
N GLU A 85 -6.42 -7.00 -11.30
CA GLU A 85 -5.12 -6.33 -11.43
C GLU A 85 -4.63 -5.72 -10.11
N SER A 86 -5.53 -5.17 -9.29
CA SER A 86 -5.17 -4.60 -7.99
C SER A 86 -4.67 -5.68 -7.04
N GLN A 87 -5.31 -6.84 -7.03
CA GLN A 87 -4.88 -7.99 -6.22
C GLN A 87 -3.47 -8.45 -6.60
N LYS A 88 -3.17 -8.57 -7.90
CA LYS A 88 -1.83 -8.96 -8.38
C LYS A 88 -0.76 -7.97 -7.94
N ILE A 89 -1.02 -6.67 -8.10
CA ILE A 89 -0.06 -5.62 -7.71
C ILE A 89 0.14 -5.62 -6.19
N LEU A 90 -0.92 -5.80 -5.39
CA LEU A 90 -0.80 -5.95 -3.93
C LEU A 90 0.12 -7.11 -3.54
N ILE A 91 -0.07 -8.27 -4.16
CA ILE A 91 0.79 -9.44 -3.92
C ILE A 91 2.24 -9.11 -4.28
N TRP A 92 2.49 -8.45 -5.40
CA TRP A 92 3.85 -8.05 -5.79
C TRP A 92 4.49 -7.05 -4.81
N CYS A 93 3.74 -6.05 -4.34
CA CYS A 93 4.21 -5.13 -3.29
C CYS A 93 4.60 -5.88 -2.01
N LEU A 94 3.75 -6.81 -1.55
CA LEU A 94 4.02 -7.63 -0.37
C LEU A 94 5.27 -8.50 -0.57
N CYS A 95 5.40 -9.14 -1.74
CA CYS A 95 6.60 -9.91 -2.08
C CYS A 95 7.86 -9.04 -2.09
N CYS A 96 7.80 -7.80 -2.59
CA CYS A 96 8.94 -6.88 -2.52
C CYS A 96 9.37 -6.61 -1.08
N LEU A 97 8.42 -6.37 -0.18
CA LEU A 97 8.73 -6.09 1.23
C LEU A 97 9.30 -7.30 1.96
N ILE A 98 8.72 -8.49 1.75
CA ILE A 98 9.18 -9.74 2.38
C ILE A 98 10.59 -10.11 1.88
N ASN A 99 10.84 -10.00 0.57
CA ASN A 99 12.16 -10.34 0.00
C ASN A 99 13.24 -9.29 0.31
N LYS A 100 12.84 -8.06 0.70
CA LYS A 100 13.74 -6.99 1.10
C LYS A 100 14.04 -7.00 2.59
N GLU A 101 13.65 -8.03 3.34
CA GLU A 101 13.94 -8.06 4.78
C GLU A 101 15.46 -7.97 5.03
N PRO A 102 15.94 -7.04 5.88
CA PRO A 102 17.36 -6.87 6.10
C PRO A 102 17.93 -8.11 6.79
N GLN A 103 19.01 -8.67 6.21
CA GLN A 103 19.81 -9.79 6.74
C GLN A 103 20.44 -9.52 8.12
N ASN A 104 20.20 -8.36 8.74
CA ASN A 104 20.70 -8.04 10.07
C ASN A 104 19.68 -7.25 10.89
N SER A 105 19.35 -7.82 12.06
CA SER A 105 18.62 -7.24 13.18
C SER A 105 17.23 -6.65 12.88
N GLY A 106 16.20 -7.50 12.83
CA GLY A 106 14.83 -6.97 12.81
C GLY A 106 13.67 -7.92 12.57
N GLN A 107 13.78 -9.22 12.88
CA GLN A 107 12.67 -10.21 12.76
C GLN A 107 11.40 -9.89 13.59
N SER A 108 11.26 -8.68 14.15
CA SER A 108 10.15 -8.32 15.04
C SER A 108 9.15 -7.31 14.47
N LYS A 109 9.46 -6.63 13.35
CA LYS A 109 8.57 -5.54 12.88
C LYS A 109 7.38 -5.97 12.04
N LEU A 110 7.46 -7.10 11.31
CA LEU A 110 6.31 -7.57 10.53
C LEU A 110 5.13 -8.00 11.44
N ASN A 111 5.41 -8.61 12.59
CA ASN A 111 4.38 -8.94 13.60
C ASN A 111 3.74 -7.68 14.22
N SER A 112 4.43 -6.54 14.22
CA SER A 112 3.88 -5.27 14.74
C SER A 112 3.00 -4.52 13.75
N TRP A 113 2.97 -4.94 12.47
CA TRP A 113 2.19 -4.28 11.41
C TRP A 113 0.81 -4.90 11.22
N ILE A 114 0.60 -6.10 11.77
CA ILE A 114 -0.67 -6.86 11.72
C ILE A 114 -1.52 -6.59 12.98
N GLN A 115 -0.97 -5.89 13.98
CA GLN A 115 -1.63 -5.64 15.27
C GLN A 115 -2.25 -4.25 15.37
#